data_AF-A0A9Q9M5R9-F1
#
_entry.id   AF-A0A9Q9M5R9-F1
#
_cell.length_a   1.000
_cell.length_b   1.000
_cell.length_c   1.000
_cell.angle_alpha   90.00
_cell.angle_beta   90.00
_cell.angle_gamma   90.00
#
_symmetry.space_group_name_H-M   'P 1'
#
loop_
_entity.id
_entity.type
_entity.pdbx_description
1 polymer ?
#
loop_
_entity_poly.entity_id
_entity_poly.type
_entity_poly.pdbx_seq_one_letter_code
_entity_poly.pdbx_strand_id
1 'polypeptide(L)'
;MPEKSTYKSAGIFAEALKPWQSAMQFNPMYKPQVEQFWNVQEKLLDEAEVFARHWFERRHEAARTALDTARTIASDGPGAPVSVAEAFAEWQRHSAERIAEDGQEWLGMMSRCARYMSDTEADAVEETIGEAVKMTKKATKTAQSDPV
;
A
#
# COMPACT_ATOMS: atom_id res chain seq x y z
N MET A 1 -21.50 10.87 -39.24
CA MET A 1 -20.27 11.63 -38.93
C MET A 1 -19.92 11.49 -37.44
N PRO A 2 -18.98 10.60 -37.05
CA PRO A 2 -18.58 10.43 -35.65
C PRO A 2 -17.10 10.80 -35.38
N GLU A 3 -16.52 11.74 -36.12
CA GLU A 3 -15.06 12.01 -36.06
C GLU A 3 -14.65 13.04 -34.98
N LYS A 4 -15.61 13.79 -34.41
CA LYS A 4 -15.31 14.91 -33.49
C LYS A 4 -15.17 14.52 -32.01
N SER A 5 -15.58 13.31 -31.61
CA SER A 5 -15.61 12.90 -30.19
C SER A 5 -14.25 12.34 -29.71
N THR A 6 -13.58 11.57 -30.56
CA THR A 6 -12.28 10.93 -30.28
C THR A 6 -11.14 11.95 -30.12
N TYR A 7 -11.14 13.04 -30.92
CA TYR A 7 -10.13 14.11 -30.81
C TYR A 7 -10.19 14.85 -29.47
N LYS A 8 -11.39 15.01 -28.90
CA LYS A 8 -11.57 15.71 -27.62
C LYS A 8 -11.06 14.89 -26.44
N SER A 9 -11.27 13.58 -26.47
CA SER A 9 -10.75 12.65 -25.45
C SER A 9 -9.22 12.56 -25.49
N ALA A 10 -8.63 12.40 -26.67
CA ALA A 10 -7.17 12.38 -26.83
C ALA A 10 -6.50 13.70 -26.38
N GLY A 11 -7.14 14.84 -26.63
CA GLY A 11 -6.66 16.16 -26.18
C GLY A 11 -6.68 16.31 -24.66
N ILE A 12 -7.67 15.75 -23.96
CA ILE A 12 -7.76 15.78 -22.49
C ILE A 12 -6.68 14.91 -21.86
N PHE A 13 -6.41 13.72 -22.41
CA PHE A 13 -5.30 12.87 -21.95
C PHE A 13 -3.93 13.53 -22.19
N ALA A 14 -3.74 14.17 -23.34
CA ALA A 14 -2.51 14.89 -23.65
C ALA A 14 -2.31 16.12 -22.74
N GLU A 15 -3.37 16.89 -22.47
CA GLU A 15 -3.36 18.01 -21.51
C GLU A 15 -3.04 17.54 -20.08
N ALA A 16 -3.60 16.41 -19.64
CA ALA A 16 -3.32 15.84 -18.33
C ALA A 16 -1.88 15.33 -18.19
N LEU A 17 -1.23 14.95 -19.30
CA LEU A 17 0.16 14.48 -19.32
C LEU A 17 1.20 15.62 -19.42
N LYS A 18 0.83 16.81 -19.91
CA LYS A 18 1.76 17.94 -20.04
C LYS A 18 2.45 18.35 -18.73
N PRO A 19 1.76 18.46 -17.58
CA PRO A 19 2.41 18.76 -16.31
C PRO A 19 3.45 17.70 -15.93
N TRP A 20 3.14 16.43 -16.20
CA TRP A 20 4.01 15.29 -15.91
C TRP A 20 5.23 15.24 -16.84
N GLN A 21 5.02 15.48 -18.15
CA GLN A 21 6.11 15.58 -19.13
C GLN A 21 7.03 16.77 -18.86
N SER A 22 6.48 17.92 -18.47
CA SER A 22 7.26 19.11 -18.12
C SER A 22 8.08 18.88 -16.84
N ALA A 23 7.50 18.21 -15.84
CA ALA A 23 8.21 17.80 -14.62
C ALA A 23 9.35 16.81 -14.90
N MET A 24 9.17 15.88 -15.84
CA MET A 24 10.20 14.91 -16.22
C MET A 24 11.34 15.51 -17.06
N GLN A 25 11.09 16.59 -17.82
CA GLN A 25 12.09 17.18 -18.72
C GLN A 25 13.09 18.11 -18.02
N PHE A 26 12.81 18.57 -16.79
CA PHE A 26 13.55 19.69 -16.17
C PHE A 26 14.42 19.39 -14.94
N ASN A 27 14.62 18.13 -14.51
CA ASN A 27 15.59 17.91 -13.42
C ASN A 27 16.28 16.53 -13.45
N PRO A 28 17.60 16.45 -13.67
CA PRO A 28 18.42 15.26 -13.42
C PRO A 28 18.31 14.73 -11.98
N MET A 29 17.82 15.56 -11.06
CA MET A 29 17.56 15.22 -9.66
C MET A 29 16.44 14.18 -9.46
N TYR A 30 15.57 13.95 -10.46
CA TYR A 30 14.44 13.00 -10.34
C TYR A 30 14.79 11.53 -10.55
N LYS A 31 15.94 11.21 -11.16
CA LYS A 31 16.27 9.79 -11.47
C LYS A 31 16.41 8.89 -10.22
N PRO A 32 17.20 9.28 -9.20
CA PRO A 32 17.30 8.50 -7.95
C PRO A 32 15.94 8.42 -7.21
N GLN A 33 15.18 9.52 -7.26
CA GLN A 33 13.86 9.63 -6.63
C GLN A 33 12.82 8.71 -7.27
N VAL A 34 12.93 8.42 -8.58
CA VAL A 34 12.03 7.49 -9.29
C VAL A 34 12.29 6.04 -8.88
N GLU A 35 13.55 5.62 -8.78
CA GLU A 35 13.90 4.26 -8.32
C GLU A 35 13.47 4.04 -6.87
N GLN A 36 13.75 5.00 -5.98
CA GLN A 36 13.27 4.97 -4.59
C GLN A 36 11.74 4.91 -4.51
N PHE A 37 11.04 5.74 -5.29
CA PHE A 37 9.58 5.73 -5.37
C PHE A 37 9.03 4.37 -5.77
N TRP A 38 9.56 3.76 -6.84
CA TRP A 38 9.10 2.42 -7.26
C TRP A 38 9.43 1.35 -6.23
N ASN A 39 10.59 1.41 -5.57
CA ASN A 39 10.93 0.47 -4.50
C ASN A 39 9.98 0.58 -3.29
N VAL A 40 9.50 1.79 -2.96
CA VAL A 40 8.48 1.96 -1.92
C VAL A 40 7.16 1.37 -2.37
N GLN A 41 6.74 1.64 -3.60
CA GLN A 41 5.49 1.09 -4.16
C GLN A 41 5.50 -0.45 -4.13
N GLU A 42 6.61 -1.10 -4.47
CA GLU A 42 6.77 -2.55 -4.34
C GLU A 42 6.58 -3.02 -2.88
N LYS A 43 7.22 -2.35 -1.90
CA LYS A 43 7.04 -2.70 -0.48
C LYS A 43 5.59 -2.52 0.00
N LEU A 44 4.89 -1.49 -0.49
CA LEU A 44 3.47 -1.28 -0.17
C LEU A 44 2.60 -2.42 -0.75
N LEU A 45 2.91 -2.86 -1.97
CA LEU A 45 2.22 -3.98 -2.61
C LEU A 45 2.50 -5.30 -1.88
N ASP A 46 3.74 -5.56 -1.47
CA ASP A 46 4.11 -6.74 -0.68
C ASP A 46 3.30 -6.82 0.64
N GLU A 47 3.23 -5.71 1.37
CA GLU A 47 2.45 -5.61 2.61
C GLU A 47 0.96 -5.85 2.37
N ALA A 48 0.41 -5.30 1.29
CA ALA A 48 -0.98 -5.50 0.91
C ALA A 48 -1.26 -6.95 0.50
N GLU A 49 -0.33 -7.62 -0.21
CA GLU A 49 -0.46 -9.02 -0.59
C GLU A 49 -0.49 -9.93 0.65
N VAL A 50 0.43 -9.70 1.59
CA VAL A 50 0.50 -10.46 2.85
C VAL A 50 -0.81 -10.32 3.62
N PHE A 51 -1.28 -9.09 3.82
CA PHE A 51 -2.55 -8.83 4.50
C PHE A 51 -3.72 -9.50 3.79
N ALA A 52 -3.83 -9.35 2.46
CA ALA A 52 -4.93 -9.89 1.69
C ALA A 52 -5.00 -11.42 1.79
N ARG A 53 -3.84 -12.10 1.72
CA ARG A 53 -3.75 -13.55 1.87
C ARG A 53 -4.31 -14.02 3.21
N HIS A 54 -3.85 -13.45 4.32
CA HIS A 54 -4.33 -13.84 5.65
C HIS A 54 -5.80 -13.48 5.86
N TRP A 55 -6.25 -12.32 5.35
CA TRP A 55 -7.66 -11.95 5.37
C TRP A 55 -8.53 -12.99 4.65
N PHE A 56 -8.13 -13.43 3.45
CA PHE A 56 -8.86 -14.46 2.72
C PHE A 56 -8.89 -15.80 3.46
N GLU A 57 -7.78 -16.22 4.07
CA GLU A 57 -7.71 -17.43 4.88
C GLU A 57 -8.71 -17.39 6.04
N ARG A 58 -8.72 -16.30 6.82
CA ARG A 58 -9.66 -16.12 7.94
C ARG A 58 -11.12 -16.04 7.48
N ARG A 59 -11.41 -15.44 6.32
CA ARG A 59 -12.77 -15.41 5.76
C ARG A 59 -13.24 -16.79 5.31
N HIS A 60 -12.36 -17.59 4.71
CA HIS A 60 -12.68 -18.98 4.37
C HIS A 60 -12.94 -19.83 5.62
N GLU A 61 -12.13 -19.66 6.67
CA GLU A 61 -12.35 -20.34 7.95
C GLU A 61 -13.69 -19.94 8.59
N ALA A 62 -14.02 -18.65 8.61
CA ALA A 62 -15.29 -18.16 9.12
C ALA A 62 -16.49 -18.77 8.36
N ALA A 63 -16.39 -18.89 7.04
CA ALA A 63 -17.45 -19.50 6.22
C ALA A 63 -17.61 -21.00 6.49
N ARG A 64 -16.50 -21.73 6.63
CA ARG A 64 -16.51 -23.18 6.93
C ARG A 64 -17.12 -23.44 8.31
N THR A 65 -16.66 -22.70 9.32
CA THR A 65 -17.17 -22.85 10.70
C THR A 65 -18.64 -22.48 10.81
N ALA A 66 -19.11 -21.44 10.09
CA ALA A 66 -20.54 -21.12 10.01
C ALA A 66 -21.37 -22.28 9.46
N LEU A 67 -20.87 -22.91 8.39
CA LEU A 67 -21.55 -24.02 7.72
C LEU A 67 -21.57 -25.28 8.59
N ASP A 68 -20.50 -25.56 9.32
CA ASP A 68 -20.45 -26.67 10.28
C ASP A 68 -21.41 -26.42 11.46
N THR A 69 -21.45 -25.21 12.03
CA THR A 69 -22.44 -24.84 13.04
C THR A 69 -23.88 -25.03 12.53
N ALA A 70 -24.18 -24.60 11.30
CA ALA A 70 -25.50 -24.78 10.71
C ALA A 70 -25.87 -26.26 10.55
N ARG A 71 -24.92 -27.13 10.17
CA ARG A 71 -25.13 -28.57 10.07
C ARG A 71 -25.39 -29.23 11.42
N THR A 72 -24.65 -28.83 12.46
CA THR A 72 -24.86 -29.31 13.83
C THR A 72 -26.27 -28.96 14.30
N ILE A 73 -26.69 -27.70 14.13
CA ILE A 73 -28.04 -27.22 14.48
C ILE A 73 -29.11 -28.01 13.72
N ALA A 74 -28.91 -28.28 12.43
CA ALA A 74 -29.87 -29.04 11.62
C ALA A 74 -29.95 -30.52 12.02
N SER A 75 -28.90 -31.09 12.62
CA SER A 75 -28.81 -32.50 12.99
C SER A 75 -29.37 -32.81 14.38
N ASP A 76 -29.36 -31.86 15.30
CA ASP A 76 -29.78 -32.04 16.71
C ASP A 76 -31.31 -32.16 16.90
N GLY A 77 -32.11 -31.91 15.86
CA GLY A 77 -33.57 -32.01 15.90
C GLY A 77 -34.26 -31.00 16.83
N PRO A 78 -35.61 -30.96 16.90
CA PRO A 78 -36.37 -29.94 17.63
C PRO A 78 -36.19 -29.93 19.17
N GLY A 79 -35.39 -30.85 19.73
CA GLY A 79 -35.32 -31.15 21.16
C GLY A 79 -34.20 -30.47 21.95
N ALA A 80 -33.25 -29.79 21.29
CA ALA A 80 -32.09 -29.19 21.96
C ALA A 80 -31.92 -27.65 21.74
N PRO A 81 -32.88 -26.80 22.12
CA PRO A 81 -32.79 -25.35 21.93
C PRO A 81 -31.54 -24.71 22.58
N VAL A 82 -31.07 -25.29 23.69
CA VAL A 82 -29.89 -24.81 24.43
C VAL A 82 -28.60 -25.11 23.66
N SER A 83 -28.47 -26.27 23.00
CA SER A 83 -27.26 -26.60 22.21
C SER A 83 -27.13 -25.72 20.97
N VAL A 84 -28.26 -25.36 20.36
CA VAL A 84 -28.30 -24.43 19.21
C VAL A 84 -27.84 -23.03 19.60
N ALA A 85 -28.30 -22.52 20.75
CA ALA A 85 -27.90 -21.21 21.25
C ALA A 85 -26.41 -21.17 21.60
N GLU A 86 -25.87 -22.22 22.22
CA GLU A 86 -24.45 -22.35 22.54
C GLU A 86 -23.58 -22.42 21.28
N ALA A 87 -23.96 -23.24 20.29
CA ALA A 87 -23.22 -23.37 19.03
C ALA A 87 -23.19 -22.06 18.23
N PHE A 88 -24.29 -21.29 18.27
CA PHE A 88 -24.35 -19.97 17.64
C PHE A 88 -23.52 -18.92 18.38
N ALA A 89 -23.59 -18.89 19.71
CA ALA A 89 -22.80 -17.97 20.54
C ALA A 89 -21.29 -18.21 20.36
N GLU A 90 -20.88 -19.47 20.31
CA GLU A 90 -19.50 -19.86 20.07
C GLU A 90 -19.02 -19.45 18.67
N TRP A 91 -19.85 -19.64 17.65
CA TRP A 91 -19.53 -19.16 16.30
C TRP A 91 -19.40 -17.63 16.26
N GLN A 92 -20.30 -16.89 16.93
CA GLN A 92 -20.22 -15.43 17.03
C GLN A 92 -18.93 -14.98 17.73
N ARG A 93 -18.54 -15.63 18.83
CA ARG A 93 -17.30 -15.32 19.56
C ARG A 93 -16.07 -15.45 18.64
N HIS A 94 -15.91 -16.60 17.98
CA HIS A 94 -14.83 -16.80 17.02
C HIS A 94 -14.88 -15.83 15.84
N SER A 95 -16.08 -15.42 15.41
CA SER A 95 -16.22 -14.39 14.37
C SER A 95 -15.68 -13.03 14.84
N ALA A 96 -15.94 -12.65 16.09
CA ALA A 96 -15.44 -11.40 16.65
C ALA A 96 -13.91 -11.41 16.81
N GLU A 97 -13.33 -12.53 17.24
CA GLU A 97 -11.88 -12.72 17.34
C GLU A 97 -11.19 -12.53 15.99
N ARG A 98 -11.68 -13.19 14.93
CA ARG A 98 -11.13 -13.02 13.58
C ARG A 98 -11.21 -11.58 13.06
N ILE A 99 -12.29 -10.85 13.37
CA ILE A 99 -12.41 -9.43 13.01
C ILE A 99 -11.40 -8.57 13.77
N ALA A 100 -11.17 -8.87 15.05
CA ALA A 100 -10.16 -8.16 15.85
C ALA A 100 -8.75 -8.41 15.30
N GLU A 101 -8.44 -9.66 14.94
CA GLU A 101 -7.18 -10.03 14.28
C GLU A 101 -6.99 -9.28 12.97
N ASP A 102 -8.03 -9.20 12.13
CA ASP A 102 -7.97 -8.43 10.90
C ASP A 102 -7.66 -6.95 11.15
N GLY A 103 -8.32 -6.36 12.16
CA GLY A 103 -8.11 -4.96 12.52
C GLY A 103 -6.69 -4.70 12.98
N GLN A 104 -6.13 -5.59 13.81
CA GLN A 104 -4.74 -5.51 14.26
C GLN A 104 -3.76 -5.64 13.09
N GLU A 105 -3.98 -6.61 12.21
CA GLU A 105 -3.10 -6.83 11.06
C GLU A 105 -3.17 -5.65 10.07
N TRP A 106 -4.36 -5.14 9.80
CA TRP A 106 -4.56 -3.94 8.97
C TRP A 106 -3.82 -2.73 9.54
N LEU A 107 -3.95 -2.46 10.84
CA LEU A 107 -3.24 -1.36 11.52
C LEU A 107 -1.72 -1.55 11.46
N GLY A 108 -1.26 -2.80 11.60
CA GLY A 108 0.14 -3.16 11.47
C GLY A 108 0.67 -2.89 10.06
N MET A 109 -0.07 -3.33 9.03
CA MET A 109 0.23 -3.07 7.62
C MET A 109 0.33 -1.57 7.35
N MET A 110 -0.71 -0.81 7.72
CA MET A 110 -0.74 0.65 7.54
C MET A 110 0.44 1.35 8.23
N SER A 111 0.83 0.88 9.41
CA SER A 111 1.96 1.43 10.16
C SER A 111 3.30 1.15 9.46
N ARG A 112 3.50 -0.05 8.89
CA ARG A 112 4.70 -0.38 8.09
C ARG A 112 4.74 0.42 6.79
N CYS A 113 3.60 0.55 6.10
CA CYS A 113 3.46 1.40 4.92
C CYS A 113 3.83 2.86 5.21
N ALA A 114 3.32 3.42 6.31
CA ALA A 114 3.66 4.78 6.73
C ALA A 114 5.17 4.94 6.98
N ARG A 115 5.78 3.95 7.63
CA ARG A 115 7.23 3.94 7.86
C ARG A 115 8.03 3.93 6.55
N TYR A 116 7.66 3.11 5.56
CA TYR A 116 8.36 3.09 4.28
C TYR A 116 8.32 4.43 3.55
N MET A 117 7.19 5.15 3.64
CA MET A 117 7.07 6.49 3.09
C MET A 117 7.95 7.50 3.85
N SER A 118 7.93 7.48 5.18
CA SER A 118 8.73 8.39 6.00
C SER A 118 10.25 8.16 5.89
N ASP A 119 10.70 6.91 5.86
CA ASP A 119 12.12 6.57 5.71
C ASP A 119 12.65 7.07 4.35
N THR A 120 11.81 7.06 3.31
CA THR A 120 12.17 7.55 1.96
C THR A 120 12.35 9.06 1.91
N GLU A 121 11.50 9.81 2.62
CA GLU A 121 11.65 11.27 2.73
C GLU A 121 12.96 11.64 3.46
N ALA A 122 13.33 10.89 4.49
CA ALA A 122 14.58 11.10 5.22
C ALA A 122 15.81 10.80 4.36
N ASP A 123 15.83 9.66 3.65
CA ASP A 123 16.92 9.26 2.76
C ASP A 123 17.11 10.26 1.60
N ALA A 124 16.01 10.76 1.02
CA ALA A 124 16.05 11.74 -0.06
C ALA A 124 16.63 13.10 0.40
N VAL A 125 16.35 13.52 1.65
CA VAL A 125 16.91 14.74 2.23
C VAL A 125 18.41 14.58 2.48
N GLU A 126 18.84 13.42 3.01
CA GLU A 126 20.26 13.14 3.26
C GLU A 126 21.07 13.13 1.96
N GLU A 127 20.55 12.49 0.90
CA GLU A 127 21.19 12.47 -0.41
C GLU A 127 21.32 13.89 -1.00
N THR A 128 20.27 14.72 -0.88
CA THR A 128 20.28 16.11 -1.35
C THR A 128 21.32 16.96 -0.62
N ILE A 129 21.43 16.81 0.70
CA ILE A 129 22.45 17.48 1.51
C ILE A 129 23.86 17.01 1.09
N GLY A 130 24.05 15.71 0.87
CA GLY A 130 25.31 15.12 0.43
C GLY A 130 25.77 15.67 -0.93
N GLU A 131 24.87 15.77 -1.91
CA GLU A 131 25.15 16.34 -3.23
C GLU A 131 25.44 17.84 -3.15
N ALA A 132 24.69 18.61 -2.35
CA ALA A 132 24.97 20.02 -2.11
C ALA A 132 26.38 20.22 -1.55
N VAL A 133 26.78 19.43 -0.55
CA VAL A 133 28.15 19.47 0.03
C VAL A 133 29.22 19.14 -1.01
N LYS A 134 28.99 18.15 -1.88
CA LYS A 134 29.92 17.80 -2.97
C LYS A 134 30.06 18.93 -3.98
N MET A 135 28.95 19.58 -4.36
CA MET A 135 28.97 20.72 -5.28
C MET A 135 29.74 21.90 -4.69
N THR A 136 29.51 22.23 -3.41
CA THR A 136 30.25 23.30 -2.72
C THR A 136 31.74 22.99 -2.67
N LYS A 137 32.14 21.76 -2.29
CA LYS A 137 33.55 21.34 -2.28
C LYS A 137 34.21 21.41 -3.67
N LYS A 138 33.50 21.05 -4.73
CA LYS A 138 34.00 21.18 -6.12
C LYS A 138 34.18 22.65 -6.49
N ALA A 139 33.19 23.50 -6.20
CA ALA A 139 33.28 24.93 -6.49
C ALA A 139 34.44 25.61 -5.75
N THR A 140 34.68 25.26 -4.48
CA THR A 140 35.82 25.78 -3.71
C THR A 140 37.16 25.30 -4.28
N LYS A 141 37.26 24.04 -4.72
CA LYS A 141 38.47 23.52 -5.38
C LYS A 141 38.77 24.23 -6.71
N THR A 142 37.74 24.48 -7.52
CA THR A 142 37.91 25.19 -8.80
C THR A 142 38.34 26.64 -8.57
N ALA A 143 37.76 27.33 -7.58
CA ALA A 143 38.15 28.69 -7.22
C ALA A 143 39.59 28.81 -6.68
N GLN A 144 40.15 27.72 -6.15
CA GLN A 144 41.52 27.67 -5.62
C GLN A 144 42.57 27.28 -6.68
N SER A 145 42.13 26.87 -7.88
CA SER A 145 43.00 26.35 -8.95
C SER A 145 43.38 27.40 -10.01
N ASP A 146 42.83 28.62 -9.95
CA ASP A 146 43.25 29.75 -10.78
C ASP A 146 44.11 30.75 -9.97
N PRO A 147 45.43 30.53 -9.85
CA PRO A 147 46.39 31.61 -9.71
C PRO A 147 46.98 31.95 -11.09
N VAL A 148 46.80 33.22 -11.47
CA VAL A 148 47.50 34.06 -12.48
C VAL A 148 48.37 33.37 -13.52
#